data_AF-X1J8X6-F1
#
_entry.id   AF-X1J8X6-F1
#
_cell.length_a   1.000
_cell.length_b   1.000
_cell.length_c   1.000
_cell.angle_alpha   90.00
_cell.angle_beta   90.00
_cell.angle_gamma   90.00
#
_symmetry.space_group_name_H-M   'P 1'
#
loop_
_entity.id
_entity.type
_entity.pdbx_description
1 polymer ?
#
loop_
_entity_poly.entity_id
_entity_poly.type
_entity_poly.pdbx_seq_one_letter_code
_entity_poly.pdbx_strand_id
1 'polypeptide(L)' 'GGVWDNAKKLIEQGHYGGKGSSAHSAAVIGDTVGDALKDVAGPSLHILIKLENILSITLLPLFLTYTII' A
#
# COMPACT_ATOMS: atom_id res chain seq x y z
N GLY A 1 2.56 -3.48 -5.44
CA GLY A 1 1.57 -2.83 -6.32
C GLY A 1 2.17 -2.19 -7.55
N GLY A 2 2.97 -1.11 -7.43
CA GLY A 2 3.43 -0.35 -8.61
C GLY A 2 4.15 -1.16 -9.70
N VAL A 3 4.97 -2.15 -9.31
CA VAL A 3 5.61 -3.05 -10.28
C VAL A 3 4.59 -3.92 -11.03
N TRP A 4 3.53 -4.39 -10.36
CA TRP A 4 2.46 -5.17 -11.01
C TRP A 4 1.61 -4.33 -11.97
N ASP A 5 1.31 -3.06 -11.63
CA ASP A 5 0.64 -2.13 -12.56
C ASP A 5 1.49 -1.87 -13.81
N ASN A 6 2.79 -1.65 -13.61
CA ASN A 6 3.73 -1.42 -14.71
C ASN A 6 3.88 -2.68 -15.59
N ALA A 7 3.92 -3.87 -14.99
CA ALA A 7 3.93 -5.13 -15.72
C ALA A 7 2.65 -5.33 -16.54
N LYS A 8 1.48 -5.03 -15.98
CA LYS A 8 0.20 -5.04 -16.70
C LYS A 8 0.24 -4.09 -17.89
N LYS A 9 0.66 -2.83 -17.69
CA LYS A 9 0.80 -1.81 -18.76
C LYS A 9 1.76 -2.25 -19.86
N LEU A 10 2.87 -2.91 -19.53
CA LEU A 10 3.82 -3.44 -20.53
C LEU A 10 3.16 -4.49 -21.44
N ILE A 11 2.36 -5.39 -20.85
CA ILE A 11 1.62 -6.42 -21.60
C ILE A 11 0.50 -5.76 -22.43
N GLU A 12 -0.17 -4.74 -21.89
CA GLU A 12 -1.17 -3.98 -22.63
C GLU A 12 -0.61 -3.26 -23.87
N GLN A 13 0.68 -2.92 -23.87
CA GLN A 13 1.39 -2.32 -25.01
C GLN A 13 1.76 -3.34 -26.11
N GLY A 14 1.38 -4.61 -25.96
CA GLY A 14 1.59 -5.66 -26.98
C GLY A 14 2.71 -6.64 -26.67
N HIS A 15 3.46 -6.44 -25.58
CA HIS A 15 4.43 -7.44 -25.13
C HIS A 15 3.70 -8.67 -24.57
N TYR A 16 4.28 -9.85 -24.76
CA TYR A 16 3.74 -11.12 -24.21
C TYR A 16 2.28 -11.42 -24.60
N GLY A 17 1.90 -11.10 -25.83
CA GLY A 17 0.58 -11.47 -26.39
C GLY A 17 -0.49 -10.40 -26.31
N GLY A 18 -0.22 -9.25 -25.69
CA GLY A 18 -1.13 -8.10 -25.73
C GLY A 18 -2.38 -8.26 -24.85
N LYS A 19 -3.32 -7.33 -25.01
CA LYS A 19 -4.62 -7.35 -24.31
C LYS A 19 -5.43 -8.60 -24.66
N GLY A 20 -6.01 -9.23 -23.64
CA GLY A 20 -6.81 -10.45 -23.79
C GLY A 20 -6.00 -11.76 -23.84
N SER A 21 -4.66 -11.69 -23.79
CA SER A 21 -3.82 -12.87 -23.62
C SER A 21 -3.91 -13.45 -22.19
N SER A 22 -3.52 -14.71 -22.03
CA SER A 22 -3.42 -15.33 -20.69
C SER A 22 -2.45 -14.58 -19.76
N ALA A 23 -1.36 -14.04 -20.33
CA ALA A 23 -0.41 -13.19 -19.60
C ALA A 23 -1.06 -11.89 -19.11
N HIS A 24 -1.94 -11.27 -19.92
CA HIS A 24 -2.67 -10.08 -19.52
C HIS A 24 -3.64 -10.37 -18.37
N SER A 25 -4.41 -11.46 -18.44
CA SER A 25 -5.32 -11.84 -17.35
C SER A 25 -4.58 -12.09 -16.03
N ALA A 26 -3.42 -12.76 -16.07
CA ALA A 26 -2.59 -12.96 -14.89
C ALA A 26 -2.05 -11.63 -14.31
N ALA A 27 -1.62 -10.71 -15.18
CA ALA A 27 -1.12 -9.41 -14.75
C ALA A 27 -2.22 -8.51 -14.16
N VAL A 28 -3.45 -8.60 -14.66
CA VAL A 28 -4.63 -7.92 -14.09
C VAL A 28 -4.92 -8.40 -12.67
N ILE A 29 -4.84 -9.71 -12.41
CA ILE A 29 -5.01 -10.25 -11.05
C ILE A 29 -3.91 -9.71 -10.13
N GLY A 30 -2.65 -9.72 -10.58
CA GLY A 30 -1.52 -9.20 -9.82
C GLY A 30 -1.66 -7.71 -9.48
N ASP A 31 -2.14 -6.90 -10.43
CA ASP A 31 -2.38 -5.47 -10.19
C ASP A 31 -3.58 -5.24 -9.26
N THR A 32 -4.65 -6.02 -9.37
CA THR A 32 -5.81 -5.92 -8.48
C THR A 32 -5.44 -6.16 -7.01
N VAL A 33 -4.59 -7.16 -6.75
CA VAL A 33 -4.02 -7.38 -5.40
C VAL A 33 -3.07 -6.24 -5.03
N GLY A 34 -2.32 -5.74 -6.01
CA GLY A 34 -1.36 -4.67 -5.85
C GLY A 34 -1.95 -3.30 -5.52
N ASP A 35 -3.17 -2.99 -5.98
CA ASP A 35 -3.86 -1.71 -5.81
C ASP A 35 -4.18 -1.44 -4.33
N ALA A 36 -4.79 -2.41 -3.64
CA ALA A 36 -5.08 -2.29 -2.21
C ALA A 36 -3.80 -2.04 -1.39
N LEU A 37 -2.68 -2.64 -1.79
CA LEU A 37 -1.41 -2.49 -1.09
C LEU A 37 -0.71 -1.16 -1.38
N LYS A 38 -0.69 -0.71 -2.65
CA LYS A 38 0.05 0.49 -3.06
C LYS A 38 -0.71 1.80 -2.81
N ASP A 39 -2.04 1.80 -2.96
CA ASP A 39 -2.84 3.02 -2.92
C ASP A 39 -3.54 3.24 -1.57
N VAL A 40 -3.78 2.16 -0.81
CA VAL A 40 -4.47 2.24 0.49
C VAL A 40 -3.50 1.93 1.63
N ALA A 41 -3.05 0.68 1.75
CA ALA A 41 -2.27 0.25 2.92
C ALA A 41 -0.95 1.02 3.05
N GLY A 42 -0.21 1.20 1.95
CA GLY A 42 1.07 1.91 1.94
C GLY A 42 0.97 3.36 2.49
N PRO A 43 0.16 4.23 1.88
CA PRO A 43 -0.04 5.60 2.37
C PRO A 43 -0.60 5.66 3.81
N SER A 44 -1.52 4.76 4.17
CA SER A 44 -2.11 4.70 5.52
C SER A 44 -1.07 4.38 6.60
N LEU A 45 -0.13 3.47 6.35
CA LEU A 45 0.90 3.12 7.33
C LEU A 45 1.85 4.29 7.63
N HIS A 46 2.19 5.09 6.62
CA HIS A 46 3.01 6.27 6.81
C HIS A 46 2.33 7.32 7.70
N ILE A 47 1.02 7.52 7.52
CA ILE A 47 0.24 8.42 8.36
C ILE A 47 0.10 7.85 9.78
N LEU A 48 -0.18 6.55 9.92
CA LEU A 48 -0.30 5.87 11.20
C LEU A 48 0.95 6.09 12.07
N ILE A 49 2.14 5.80 11.54
CA ILE A 49 3.40 5.94 12.28
C ILE A 49 3.62 7.39 12.72
N LYS A 50 3.32 8.37 11.85
CA LYS A 50 3.45 9.78 12.19
C LYS A 50 2.49 10.21 13.30
N LEU A 51 1.24 9.76 13.24
CA LEU A 51 0.23 10.11 14.22
C LEU A 51 0.50 9.44 15.57
N GLU A 52 0.89 8.17 15.59
CA GLU A 52 1.27 7.46 16.82
C GLU A 52 2.40 8.18 17.57
N ASN A 53 3.42 8.64 16.84
CA ASN A 53 4.54 9.36 17.44
C ASN A 53 4.09 10.69 18.08
N ILE A 54 3.27 11.48 17.37
CA ILE A 54 2.73 12.74 17.89
C ILE A 54 1.83 12.49 19.10
N LEU A 55 0.94 11.50 19.05
CA LEU A 55 0.08 11.12 20.16
C LEU A 55 0.90 10.70 21.39
N SER A 56 1.95 9.90 21.19
CA SER A 56 2.81 9.42 22.27
C SER A 56 3.50 10.57 23.00
N ILE A 57 4.10 11.52 22.26
CA ILE A 57 4.78 12.68 22.86
C ILE A 57 3.77 13.62 23.51
N THR A 58 2.61 13.85 22.89
CA THR A 58 1.58 14.78 23.40
C THR A 58 0.97 14.26 24.71
N LEU A 59 0.73 12.95 24.81
CA LEU A 59 0.12 12.33 25.99
C LEU A 59 1.15 11.90 27.05
N LEU A 60 2.45 11.99 26.77
CA LEU A 60 3.52 11.65 27.71
C LEU A 60 3.36 12.25 29.13
N PRO A 61 3.12 13.56 29.33
CA PRO A 61 2.95 14.11 30.67
C PRO A 61 1.69 13.60 31.38
N LEU A 62 0.62 13.30 30.63
CA LEU A 62 -0.59 12.67 31.18
C LEU A 62 -0.28 11.26 31.69
N PHE A 63 0.42 10.46 30.89
CA PHE A 63 0.82 9.11 31.29
C PHE A 63 1.78 9.13 32.49
N LEU A 64 2.75 10.04 32.55
CA LEU A 64 3.64 10.15 33.71
C LEU A 64 2.90 10.56 35.00
N THR A 65 1.83 11.35 34.90
CA THR A 65 1.10 11.88 36.06
C THR A 65 0.05 10.90 36.61
N TYR A 66 -0.60 10.12 35.74
CA TYR A 66 -1.79 9.33 36.10
C TYR A 66 -1.67 7.83 35.80
N THR A 67 -0.53 7.35 35.29
CA THR A 67 -0.31 5.90 35.16
C THR A 67 -0.20 5.28 36.54
N ILE A 68 -1.08 4.32 36.81
CA ILE A 68 -1.08 3.53 38.05
C ILE A 68 0.02 2.48 37.92
N ILE A 69 1.17 2.75 38.52
CA ILE A 69 2.10 1.71 39.00
C ILE A 69 1.80 1.52 40.49
#